data_AF-A0A7X1CQM7-F1
#
_entry.id   AF-A0A7X1CQM7-F1
#
_cell.length_a   1.000
_cell.length_b   1.000
_cell.length_c   1.000
_cell.angle_alpha   90.00
_cell.angle_beta   90.00
_cell.angle_gamma   90.00
#
_symmetry.space_group_name_H-M   'P 1'
#
loop_
_entity.id
_entity.type
_entity.pdbx_description
1 polymer ?
#
loop_
_entity_poly.entity_id
_entity_poly.type
_entity_poly.pdbx_seq_one_letter_code
_entity_poly.pdbx_strand_id
1 'polypeptide(L)'
;MWSYIHLISWVGIVIFTLVALVIYKKSAKVFTIMQMCNRVFYITVILSGIMMMQYSFSEHIVVSIFKILLGLATIGVVEMLLIYRKKEKPSKLFFVLFIVCVIATVSVGFYLSGGRPLF
;
A
#
# COMPACT_ATOMS: atom_id res chain seq x y z
N MET A 1 15.01 -9.79 7.49
CA MET A 1 13.71 -10.50 7.68
C MET A 1 12.52 -9.55 7.59
N TRP A 2 12.52 -8.44 8.36
CA TRP A 2 11.44 -7.44 8.34
C TRP A 2 11.18 -6.78 6.97
N SER A 3 12.22 -6.53 6.17
CA SER A 3 12.10 -5.96 4.81
C SER A 3 11.29 -6.84 3.85
N TYR A 4 11.47 -8.16 3.94
CA TYR A 4 10.71 -9.11 3.10
C TYR A 4 9.24 -9.13 3.49
N ILE A 5 8.93 -9.15 4.79
CA ILE A 5 7.56 -9.09 5.31
C ILE A 5 6.87 -7.79 4.87
N HIS A 6 7.60 -6.67 4.95
CA HIS A 6 7.08 -5.37 4.52
C HIS A 6 6.78 -5.36 3.01
N LEU A 7 7.71 -5.82 2.18
CA LEU A 7 7.52 -5.90 0.72
C LEU A 7 6.37 -6.85 0.33
N ILE A 8 6.32 -8.05 0.93
CA ILE A 8 5.24 -9.01 0.68
C ILE A 8 3.88 -8.43 1.07
N SER A 9 3.81 -7.69 2.17
CA SER A 9 2.57 -7.06 2.61
C SER A 9 2.11 -5.95 1.65
N TRP A 10 3.05 -5.16 1.11
CA TRP A 10 2.77 -4.19 0.05
C TRP A 10 2.23 -4.86 -1.23
N VAL A 11 2.88 -5.94 -1.66
CA VAL A 11 2.43 -6.72 -2.82
C VAL A 11 1.04 -7.29 -2.56
N GLY A 12 0.79 -7.80 -1.35
CA GLY A 12 -0.53 -8.24 -0.90
C GLY A 12 -1.58 -7.16 -1.07
N ILE A 13 -1.36 -5.96 -0.51
CA ILE A 13 -2.31 -4.83 -0.65
C ILE A 13 -2.64 -4.55 -2.11
N VAL A 14 -1.64 -4.51 -2.99
CA VAL A 14 -1.86 -4.22 -4.41
C VAL A 14 -2.72 -5.32 -5.05
N ILE A 15 -2.38 -6.59 -4.84
CA ILE A 15 -3.11 -7.73 -5.41
C ILE A 15 -4.56 -7.76 -4.90
N PHE A 16 -4.75 -7.70 -3.58
CA PHE A 16 -6.09 -7.71 -2.97
C PHE A 16 -6.94 -6.53 -3.44
N THR A 17 -6.34 -5.35 -3.62
CA THR A 17 -7.02 -4.18 -4.19
C THR A 17 -7.45 -4.42 -5.63
N LEU A 18 -6.56 -4.94 -6.48
CA LEU A 18 -6.88 -5.25 -7.89
C LEU A 18 -7.98 -6.31 -8.00
N VAL A 19 -7.90 -7.38 -7.21
CA VAL A 19 -8.92 -8.44 -7.17
C VAL A 19 -10.27 -7.86 -6.72
N ALA A 20 -10.29 -7.02 -5.68
CA ALA A 20 -11.51 -6.33 -5.26
C ALA A 20 -12.09 -5.46 -6.38
N LEU A 21 -11.26 -4.75 -7.15
CA LEU A 21 -11.68 -3.94 -8.29
C LEU A 21 -12.15 -4.74 -9.50
N VAL A 22 -11.81 -6.01 -9.64
CA VAL A 22 -12.38 -6.87 -10.70
C VAL A 22 -13.70 -7.49 -10.23
N ILE A 23 -13.78 -7.87 -8.95
CA ILE A 23 -14.91 -8.64 -8.40
C ILE A 23 -16.08 -7.77 -7.98
N TYR A 24 -15.92 -6.46 -7.76
CA TYR A 24 -17.00 -5.60 -7.22
C TYR A 24 -18.33 -5.68 -7.99
N LYS A 25 -18.31 -5.90 -9.33
CA LYS A 25 -19.53 -6.06 -10.14
C LYS A 25 -20.17 -7.44 -10.03
N LYS A 26 -19.38 -8.47 -9.68
CA LYS A 26 -19.83 -9.86 -9.64
C LYS A 26 -20.39 -10.26 -8.28
N SER A 27 -19.78 -9.79 -7.19
CA SER A 27 -20.23 -10.14 -5.84
C SER A 27 -19.82 -9.13 -4.79
N ALA A 28 -20.80 -8.47 -4.18
CA ALA A 28 -20.59 -7.53 -3.08
C ALA A 28 -20.03 -8.22 -1.81
N LYS A 29 -20.36 -9.50 -1.60
CA LYS A 29 -19.88 -10.29 -0.46
C LYS A 29 -18.37 -10.54 -0.57
N VAL A 30 -17.92 -11.03 -1.73
CA VAL A 30 -16.49 -11.27 -1.98
C VAL A 30 -15.69 -9.96 -1.98
N PHE A 31 -16.27 -8.89 -2.54
CA PHE A 31 -15.67 -7.56 -2.48
C PHE A 31 -15.42 -7.10 -1.03
N THR A 32 -16.40 -7.26 -0.15
CA THR A 32 -16.26 -6.89 1.26
C THR A 32 -15.20 -7.74 1.97
N ILE A 33 -15.11 -9.04 1.66
CA ILE A 33 -14.05 -9.91 2.21
C ILE A 33 -12.66 -9.40 1.81
N MET A 34 -12.46 -9.07 0.53
CA MET A 34 -11.19 -8.54 0.05
C MET A 34 -10.83 -7.20 0.70
N GLN A 35 -11.83 -6.32 0.91
CA GLN A 35 -11.65 -5.09 1.68
C GLN A 35 -11.17 -5.37 3.11
N MET A 36 -11.75 -6.38 3.77
CA MET A 36 -11.36 -6.77 5.13
C MET A 36 -9.95 -7.38 5.17
N CYS A 37 -9.57 -8.18 4.17
CA CYS A 37 -8.20 -8.68 4.05
C CYS A 37 -7.19 -7.53 3.91
N ASN A 38 -7.48 -6.52 3.09
CA ASN A 38 -6.63 -5.34 2.95
C ASN A 38 -6.37 -4.64 4.29
N ARG A 39 -7.38 -4.55 5.18
CA ARG A 39 -7.22 -3.97 6.53
C ARG A 39 -6.15 -4.70 7.35
N VAL A 40 -6.11 -6.03 7.27
CA VAL A 40 -5.12 -6.84 7.99
C VAL A 40 -3.71 -6.53 7.47
N PHE A 41 -3.54 -6.48 6.14
CA PHE A 41 -2.25 -6.14 5.55
C PHE A 41 -1.81 -4.70 5.86
N TYR A 42 -2.73 -3.74 5.98
CA TYR A 42 -2.38 -2.37 6.40
C TYR A 42 -1.72 -2.36 7.78
N ILE A 43 -2.28 -3.11 8.73
CA ILE A 43 -1.71 -3.22 10.09
C ILE A 43 -0.31 -3.85 10.01
N THR A 44 -0.15 -4.92 9.24
CA THR A 44 1.16 -5.58 9.05
C THR A 44 2.19 -4.65 8.40
N VAL A 45 1.80 -3.85 7.39
CA VAL A 45 2.68 -2.87 6.74
C VAL A 45 3.11 -1.78 7.72
N ILE A 46 2.19 -1.25 8.52
CA ILE A 46 2.49 -0.21 9.51
C ILE A 46 3.44 -0.75 10.58
N LEU A 47 3.14 -1.93 11.15
CA LEU A 47 3.98 -2.55 12.18
C LEU A 47 5.39 -2.89 11.66
N SER A 48 5.47 -3.51 10.48
CA SER A 48 6.77 -3.82 9.86
C SER A 48 7.56 -2.57 9.48
N GLY A 49 6.88 -1.49 9.07
CA GLY A 49 7.49 -0.19 8.78
C GLY A 49 8.10 0.47 10.02
N ILE A 50 7.38 0.47 11.16
CA ILE A 50 7.88 1.01 12.43
C ILE A 50 9.10 0.23 12.91
N MET A 51 9.06 -1.10 12.82
CA MET A 51 10.20 -1.96 13.20
C MET A 51 11.43 -1.72 12.31
N MET A 52 11.25 -1.49 11.00
CA MET A 52 12.36 -1.13 10.12
C MET A 52 12.94 0.25 10.43
N MET A 53 12.10 1.19 10.90
CA MET A 53 12.52 2.56 11.21
C MET A 53 13.57 2.59 12.34
N GLN A 54 13.41 1.74 13.37
CA GLN A 54 14.33 1.65 14.51
C GLN A 54 15.78 1.34 14.09
N TYR A 55 15.98 0.71 12.94
CA TYR A 55 17.31 0.38 12.41
C TYR A 55 17.86 1.41 11.40
N SER A 56 17.05 2.37 10.92
CA SER A 56 17.43 3.36 9.89
C SER A 56 17.59 4.80 10.39
N PHE A 57 17.39 5.05 11.69
CA PHE A 57 17.51 6.40 12.28
C PHE A 57 18.92 7.00 12.21
N SER A 58 19.96 6.23 11.88
CA SER A 58 21.36 6.69 11.99
C SER A 58 21.86 7.57 10.83
N GLU A 59 21.22 7.57 9.65
CA GLU A 59 21.81 8.27 8.48
C GLU A 59 20.87 9.27 7.76
N HIS A 60 19.56 9.04 7.64
CA HIS A 60 18.66 9.95 6.89
C HIS A 60 17.24 10.05 7.47
N ILE A 61 17.08 10.84 8.54
CA ILE A 61 15.80 11.09 9.24
C ILE A 61 14.71 11.66 8.33
N VAL A 62 15.03 12.65 7.48
CA VAL A 62 14.04 13.36 6.65
C VAL A 62 13.39 12.42 5.62
N VAL A 63 14.21 11.61 4.96
CA VAL A 63 13.72 10.70 3.91
C VAL A 63 12.92 9.54 4.51
N SER A 64 13.27 9.11 5.72
CA SER A 64 12.52 8.09 6.46
C SER A 64 11.12 8.57 6.85
N ILE A 65 10.98 9.82 7.32
CA ILE A 65 9.68 10.42 7.63
C ILE A 65 8.83 10.54 6.37
N PHE A 66 9.42 11.00 5.26
CA PHE A 66 8.71 11.14 3.98
C PHE A 66 8.18 9.79 3.47
N LYS A 67 8.96 8.72 3.59
CA LYS A 67 8.52 7.36 3.20
C LYS A 67 7.30 6.90 4.00
N ILE A 68 7.26 7.18 5.30
CA ILE A 68 6.13 6.83 6.17
C ILE A 68 4.88 7.61 5.76
N LEU A 69 5.03 8.92 5.54
CA LEU A 69 3.93 9.77 5.10
C LEU A 69 3.34 9.28 3.77
N LEU A 70 4.21 8.90 2.83
CA LEU A 70 3.84 8.38 1.52
C LEU A 70 3.15 7.00 1.62
N GLY A 71 3.64 6.13 2.51
CA GLY A 71 3.01 4.83 2.78
C GLY A 71 1.62 4.98 3.39
N LEU A 72 1.46 5.88 4.38
CA LEU A 72 0.17 6.16 5.00
C LEU A 72 -0.81 6.81 4.02
N ALA A 73 -0.34 7.76 3.20
CA ALA A 73 -1.14 8.37 2.14
C ALA A 73 -1.64 7.32 1.14
N THR A 74 -0.77 6.38 0.75
CA THR A 74 -1.13 5.29 -0.17
C THR A 74 -2.20 4.37 0.42
N ILE A 75 -2.08 3.98 1.69
CA ILE A 75 -3.12 3.20 2.39
C ILE A 75 -4.46 3.97 2.38
N GLY A 76 -4.43 5.26 2.67
CA GLY A 76 -5.62 6.12 2.62
C GLY A 76 -6.25 6.18 1.23
N VAL A 77 -5.44 6.31 0.18
CA VAL A 77 -5.92 6.30 -1.22
C VAL A 77 -6.57 4.97 -1.59
N VAL A 78 -5.95 3.85 -1.19
CA VAL A 78 -6.49 2.50 -1.45
C VAL A 78 -7.85 2.32 -0.76
N GLU A 79 -7.96 2.76 0.49
CA GLU A 79 -9.20 2.69 1.24
C GLU A 79 -10.30 3.56 0.63
N MET A 80 -9.97 4.79 0.24
CA MET A 80 -10.92 5.70 -0.42
C MET A 80 -11.38 5.13 -1.76
N LEU A 81 -10.48 4.55 -2.55
CA LEU A 81 -10.83 3.85 -3.80
C LEU A 81 -11.87 2.75 -3.56
N LEU A 82 -11.62 1.90 -2.57
CA LEU A 82 -12.49 0.79 -2.20
C LEU A 82 -13.86 1.27 -1.69
N ILE A 83 -13.91 2.33 -0.88
CA ILE A 83 -15.17 2.91 -0.38
C ILE A 83 -15.98 3.57 -1.51
N TYR A 84 -15.33 4.34 -2.38
CA TYR A 84 -16.01 4.98 -3.52
C TYR A 84 -16.57 3.93 -4.48
N ARG A 85 -15.84 2.82 -4.69
CA ARG A 85 -16.33 1.70 -5.49
C ARG A 85 -17.53 1.01 -4.84
N LYS A 86 -17.53 0.84 -3.51
CA LYS A 86 -18.69 0.32 -2.75
C LYS A 86 -19.94 1.19 -2.91
N LYS A 87 -19.75 2.50 -2.97
CA LYS A 87 -20.83 3.49 -3.14
C LYS A 87 -21.22 3.73 -4.61
N GLU A 88 -20.69 2.93 -5.53
CA GLU A 88 -20.88 3.05 -7.00
C GLU A 88 -20.57 4.46 -7.57
N LYS A 89 -19.80 5.26 -6.82
CA LYS A 89 -19.42 6.60 -7.25
C LYS A 89 -18.31 6.55 -8.31
N PRO A 90 -18.20 7.58 -9.16
CA PRO A 90 -17.11 7.67 -10.13
C PRO A 90 -15.76 7.63 -9.39
N SER A 91 -15.08 6.50 -9.51
CA SER A 91 -13.80 6.19 -8.86
C SER A 91 -12.62 6.28 -9.83
N LYS A 92 -12.83 6.81 -11.05
CA LYS A 92 -11.77 6.98 -12.06
C LYS A 92 -10.59 7.79 -11.50
N LEU A 93 -10.89 8.85 -10.74
CA LEU A 93 -9.88 9.70 -10.11
C LEU A 93 -9.08 8.95 -9.04
N PHE A 94 -9.75 8.18 -8.17
CA PHE A 94 -9.08 7.34 -7.17
C PHE A 94 -8.29 6.18 -7.77
N PHE A 95 -8.70 5.67 -8.93
CA PHE A 95 -7.99 4.61 -9.63
C PHE A 95 -6.68 5.12 -10.23
N VAL A 96 -6.71 6.31 -10.83
CA VAL A 96 -5.50 7.02 -11.29
C VAL A 96 -4.60 7.31 -10.09
N LEU A 97 -5.14 7.82 -8.99
CA LEU A 97 -4.40 8.04 -7.74
C LEU A 97 -3.79 6.75 -7.18
N PHE A 98 -4.48 5.62 -7.25
CA PHE A 98 -3.92 4.33 -6.84
C PHE A 98 -2.73 3.92 -7.71
N ILE A 99 -2.83 4.05 -9.04
CA ILE A 99 -1.71 3.77 -9.94
C ILE A 99 -0.53 4.70 -9.63
N VAL A 100 -0.80 6.00 -9.46
CA VAL A 100 0.23 7.00 -9.12
C VAL A 100 0.87 6.67 -7.77
N CYS A 101 0.10 6.30 -6.75
CA CYS A 101 0.63 5.92 -5.44
C CYS A 101 1.45 4.63 -5.50
N VAL A 102 1.02 3.62 -6.27
CA VAL A 102 1.82 2.40 -6.47
C VAL A 102 3.14 2.72 -7.14
N ILE A 103 3.12 3.51 -8.21
CA ILE A 103 4.34 3.96 -8.90
C ILE A 103 5.22 4.77 -7.96
N ALA A 104 4.67 5.73 -7.22
CA ALA A 104 5.41 6.54 -6.27
C ALA A 104 6.02 5.69 -5.14
N THR A 105 5.28 4.73 -4.59
CA THR A 105 5.76 3.86 -3.51
C THR A 105 6.87 2.94 -4.00
N VAL A 106 6.75 2.41 -5.21
CA VAL A 106 7.79 1.59 -5.86
C VAL A 106 9.02 2.46 -6.17
N SER A 107 8.86 3.61 -6.82
CA SER A 107 9.96 4.52 -7.17
C SER A 107 10.71 5.04 -5.94
N VAL A 108 9.99 5.47 -4.90
CA VAL A 108 10.60 5.88 -3.62
C VAL A 108 11.24 4.68 -2.92
N GLY A 109 10.63 3.50 -3.03
CA GLY A 109 11.19 2.25 -2.56
C GLY A 109 12.54 1.94 -3.21
N PHE A 110 12.64 2.04 -4.53
CA PHE A 110 13.86 1.85 -5.31
C PHE A 110 14.91 2.93 -5.03
N TYR A 111 14.50 4.20 -4.96
CA TYR A 111 15.41 5.32 -4.69
C TYR A 111 16.04 5.20 -3.29
N LEU A 112 15.26 4.83 -2.27
CA LEU A 112 15.77 4.67 -0.91
C LEU A 112 16.57 3.38 -0.69
N SER A 113 16.27 2.37 -1.48
CA SER A 113 16.92 1.06 -1.43
C SER A 113 18.29 1.06 -2.12
N GLY A 114 18.59 2.06 -2.97
CA GLY A 114 19.84 2.13 -3.73
C GLY A 114 20.07 0.90 -4.64
N GLY A 115 19.02 0.10 -4.90
CA GLY A 115 19.13 -1.18 -5.63
C GLY A 115 18.98 -2.45 -4.78
N ARG A 116 18.94 -2.41 -3.44
CA ARG A 116 18.83 -3.63 -2.60
C ARG A 116 17.40 -3.97 -2.16
N PRO A 117 16.85 -5.11 -2.64
CA PRO A 117 17.57 -6.38 -2.60
C PRO A 117 17.84 -6.98 -3.99
N LEU A 118 17.75 -6.21 -5.07
CA LEU A 118 17.90 -6.72 -6.44
C LEU A 118 19.34 -6.64 -6.98
N PHE A 119 20.23 -5.87 -6.33
CA PHE A 119 21.68 -5.82 -6.58
C PHE A 119 22.47 -5.62 -5.29
#